data_AF-A0A7V2SKV7-F1
#
_entry.id   AF-A0A7V2SKV7-F1
#
_cell.length_a   1.000
_cell.length_b   1.000
_cell.length_c   1.000
_cell.angle_alpha   90.00
_cell.angle_beta   90.00
_cell.angle_gamma   90.00
#
_symmetry.space_group_name_H-M   'P 1'
#
loop_
_entity.id
_entity.type
_entity.pdbx_description
1 polymer ?
#
loop_
_entity_poly.entity_id
_entity_poly.type
_entity_poly.pdbx_seq_one_letter_code
_entity_poly.pdbx_strand_id
1 'polypeptide(L)'
;MKRGFRAVSVKAVQAAILAIGGAGFTALAPGGALAGPDNAVNDTVIYWSGDLALRGSGKYSLAFDGGFATALDGDIGTSGWIVTADLGYSHSKYVSSKSDSFYTSLLFGHQWQSPDYYFSLSAGLLFNSNDEKPSGGKTDGDKVGGALLYGFETKAVDAFYVQSYGSFSTVYDQVYLHGKAGYKTATFTYGAEYTFYDDNDSKPTHQIGAF
;
A
#
# COMPACT_ATOMS: atom_id res chain seq x y z
N MET A 1 -5.65 -2.10 51.67
CA MET A 1 -5.86 -1.22 50.49
C MET A 1 -5.07 -1.76 49.31
N LYS A 2 -5.74 -2.21 48.24
CA LYS A 2 -5.11 -2.64 46.98
C LYS A 2 -4.72 -1.39 46.18
N ARG A 3 -3.45 -1.26 45.79
CA ARG A 3 -3.05 -0.39 44.67
C ARG A 3 -2.31 -1.27 43.67
N GLY A 4 -3.01 -1.61 42.58
CA GLY A 4 -2.47 -2.37 41.47
C GLY A 4 -1.46 -1.53 40.69
N PHE A 5 -0.28 -2.10 40.46
CA PHE A 5 0.62 -1.62 39.42
C PHE A 5 -0.03 -1.94 38.08
N ARG A 6 -0.44 -0.89 37.36
CA ARG A 6 -0.84 -0.98 35.95
C ARG A 6 0.41 -1.25 35.12
N ALA A 7 0.34 -2.27 34.28
CA ALA A 7 1.34 -2.59 33.28
C ALA A 7 1.64 -1.35 32.41
N VAL A 8 2.90 -0.92 32.41
CA VAL A 8 3.44 -0.02 31.41
C VAL A 8 3.88 -0.90 30.25
N SER A 9 2.96 -1.22 29.33
CA SER A 9 3.34 -1.70 28.01
C SER A 9 3.69 -0.48 27.16
N VAL A 10 4.99 -0.21 27.04
CA VAL A 10 5.51 0.86 26.20
C VAL A 10 5.19 0.51 24.74
N LYS A 11 4.18 1.21 24.21
CA LYS A 11 3.79 1.26 22.81
C LYS A 11 4.95 1.84 22.00
N ALA A 12 5.72 1.00 21.32
CA ALA A 12 6.85 1.46 20.52
C ALA A 12 7.14 0.52 19.35
N VAL A 13 6.14 0.20 18.53
CA VAL A 13 6.36 -0.08 17.09
C VAL A 13 5.06 0.28 16.38
N GLN A 14 4.89 1.55 16.04
CA GLN A 14 3.79 1.98 15.18
C GLN A 14 4.27 3.18 14.38
N ALA A 15 4.44 2.93 13.08
CA ALA A 15 4.81 3.84 12.01
C ALA A 15 6.31 3.98 11.73
N ALA A 16 6.88 2.90 11.26
CA ALA A 16 7.87 2.88 10.20
C ALA A 16 7.62 1.48 9.62
N ILE A 17 6.91 1.31 8.51
CA ILE A 17 7.33 1.68 7.17
C ILE A 17 6.14 1.32 6.27
N LEU A 18 5.44 2.30 5.69
CA LEU A 18 4.58 2.01 4.54
C LEU A 18 5.51 2.02 3.31
N ALA A 19 6.38 1.00 3.16
CA ALA A 19 7.29 0.86 1.99
C ALA A 19 6.70 -0.02 0.90
N ILE A 20 5.38 -0.17 0.87
CA ILE A 20 4.73 -0.78 -0.27
C ILE A 20 3.52 0.10 -0.55
N GLY A 21 3.54 0.79 -1.69
CA GLY A 21 2.51 1.69 -2.21
C GLY A 21 1.17 1.00 -2.48
N GLY A 22 0.63 0.30 -1.48
CA GLY A 22 -0.62 -0.44 -1.57
C GLY A 22 -1.82 0.49 -1.77
N ALA A 23 -1.76 1.73 -1.26
CA ALA A 23 -2.81 2.72 -1.51
C ALA A 23 -2.76 3.24 -2.97
N GLY A 24 -1.57 3.48 -3.52
CA GLY A 24 -1.38 3.96 -4.89
C GLY A 24 -1.87 3.00 -5.97
N PHE A 25 -1.74 1.68 -5.76
CA PHE A 25 -2.29 0.67 -6.67
C PHE A 25 -3.82 0.67 -6.74
N THR A 26 -4.53 1.15 -5.72
CA THR A 26 -6.01 1.19 -5.75
C THR A 26 -6.60 2.32 -6.58
N ALA A 27 -5.79 3.31 -6.98
CA ALA A 27 -6.21 4.32 -7.96
C ALA A 27 -6.28 3.76 -9.39
N LEU A 28 -5.90 2.50 -9.61
CA LEU A 28 -5.92 1.83 -10.91
C LEU A 28 -7.30 1.37 -11.38
N ALA A 29 -8.39 1.69 -10.69
CA ALA A 29 -9.72 1.57 -11.29
C ALA A 29 -9.96 2.82 -12.15
N PRO A 30 -9.82 2.77 -13.49
CA PRO A 30 -10.19 3.91 -14.30
C PRO A 30 -11.72 3.99 -14.22
N GLY A 31 -12.22 4.96 -13.47
CA GLY A 31 -13.53 5.50 -13.73
C GLY A 31 -13.50 6.13 -15.12
N GLY A 32 -13.85 5.32 -16.12
CA GLY A 32 -14.24 5.71 -17.48
C GLY A 32 -13.57 6.97 -18.04
N ALA A 33 -12.35 6.84 -18.53
CA ALA A 33 -11.83 7.54 -19.71
C ALA A 33 -10.36 7.13 -19.83
N LEU A 34 -9.97 6.55 -20.98
CA LEU A 34 -8.83 6.96 -21.80
C LEU A 34 -8.55 5.91 -22.89
N ALA A 35 -8.33 6.43 -24.11
CA ALA A 35 -7.84 5.81 -25.35
C ALA A 35 -8.73 4.81 -26.14
N GLY A 36 -9.04 5.19 -27.38
CA GLY A 36 -9.66 4.36 -28.40
C GLY A 36 -8.67 3.42 -29.12
N PRO A 37 -9.18 2.53 -30.01
CA PRO A 37 -8.54 1.24 -30.33
C PRO A 37 -7.32 1.25 -31.26
N ASP A 38 -6.86 2.39 -31.80
CA ASP A 38 -6.06 2.38 -33.04
C ASP A 38 -4.63 2.92 -32.94
N ASN A 39 -4.03 3.05 -31.75
CA ASN A 39 -2.58 3.25 -31.64
C ASN A 39 -2.03 2.39 -30.51
N ALA A 40 -0.93 1.67 -30.76
CA ALA A 40 -0.15 0.94 -29.76
C ALA A 40 0.54 1.92 -28.79
N VAL A 41 -0.27 2.70 -28.07
CA VAL A 41 0.15 3.56 -26.98
C VAL A 41 0.07 2.70 -25.75
N ASN A 42 1.22 2.43 -25.13
CA ASN A 42 1.25 1.83 -23.80
C ASN A 42 0.53 2.76 -22.83
N ASP A 43 -0.66 2.36 -22.40
CA ASP A 43 -1.47 3.09 -21.46
C ASP A 43 -0.78 3.05 -20.09
N THR A 44 -0.68 4.22 -19.47
CA THR A 44 0.07 4.41 -18.24
C THR A 44 -0.75 5.22 -17.25
N VAL A 45 -1.00 4.63 -16.10
CA VAL A 45 -1.62 5.31 -14.97
C VAL A 45 -0.52 5.80 -14.04
N ILE A 46 -0.60 7.08 -13.67
CA ILE A 46 0.28 7.71 -12.68
C ILE A 46 -0.54 7.89 -11.40
N TYR A 47 0.04 7.53 -10.26
CA TYR A 47 -0.58 7.68 -8.95
C TYR A 47 0.35 8.38 -7.96
N TRP A 48 -0.25 8.92 -6.92
CA TRP A 48 0.45 9.49 -5.77
C TRP A 48 -0.42 9.40 -4.52
N SER A 49 0.21 9.31 -3.36
CA SER A 49 -0.43 9.34 -2.05
C SER A 49 0.34 10.18 -1.06
N GLY A 50 -0.37 10.59 -0.01
CA GLY A 50 0.19 11.33 1.11
C GLY A 50 -0.56 10.99 2.38
N ASP A 51 0.17 10.57 3.41
CA ASP A 51 -0.38 10.18 4.70
C ASP A 51 0.16 11.07 5.82
N LEU A 52 -0.73 11.41 6.76
CA LEU A 52 -0.37 12.14 7.97
C LEU A 52 -0.98 11.45 9.20
N ALA A 53 -0.13 10.97 10.09
CA ALA A 53 -0.53 10.45 11.39
C ALA A 53 -0.11 11.43 12.48
N LEU A 54 -1.08 12.02 13.18
CA LEU A 54 -0.84 12.91 14.33
C LEU A 54 -1.05 12.17 15.65
N ARG A 55 -0.18 12.42 16.63
CA ARG A 55 -0.34 11.94 18.00
C ARG A 55 -0.32 13.11 18.97
N GLY A 56 -1.15 13.05 20.02
CA GLY A 56 -1.36 14.13 21.01
C GLY A 56 -0.15 14.61 21.84
N SER A 57 1.08 14.23 21.46
CA SER A 57 2.33 14.62 22.11
C SER A 57 3.28 15.40 21.18
N GLY A 58 2.75 16.03 20.12
CA GLY A 58 3.55 16.73 19.11
C GLY A 58 4.39 15.78 18.23
N LYS A 59 3.99 14.51 18.20
CA LYS A 59 4.60 13.44 17.41
C LYS A 59 3.79 13.24 16.15
N TYR A 60 4.47 12.97 15.06
CA TYR A 60 3.83 12.81 13.78
C TYR A 60 4.59 11.82 12.91
N SER A 61 3.89 11.29 11.93
CA SER A 61 4.45 10.57 10.81
C SER A 61 3.85 11.17 9.55
N LEU A 62 4.69 11.51 8.58
CA LEU A 62 4.29 11.87 7.23
C LEU A 62 4.87 10.84 6.27
N ALA A 63 4.11 10.51 5.23
CA ALA A 63 4.60 9.76 4.10
C ALA A 63 4.05 10.38 2.82
N PHE A 64 4.84 10.35 1.77
CA PHE A 64 4.44 10.72 0.41
C PHE A 64 5.06 9.72 -0.55
N ASP A 65 4.28 9.26 -1.50
CA ASP A 65 4.73 8.31 -2.50
C ASP A 65 4.01 8.53 -3.82
N GLY A 66 4.60 7.99 -4.87
CA GLY A 66 4.01 8.01 -6.19
C GLY A 66 4.70 7.04 -7.11
N GLY A 67 4.04 6.73 -8.21
CA GLY A 67 4.50 5.73 -9.14
C GLY A 67 3.67 5.70 -10.41
N PHE A 68 3.94 4.68 -11.22
CA PHE A 68 3.20 4.42 -12.42
C PHE A 68 2.95 2.93 -12.61
N ALA A 69 1.86 2.59 -13.27
CA ALA A 69 1.65 1.27 -13.86
C ALA A 69 1.43 1.44 -15.37
N THR A 70 2.21 0.72 -16.17
CA THR A 70 2.15 0.78 -17.63
C THR A 70 1.77 -0.59 -18.18
N ALA A 71 0.72 -0.64 -19.00
CA ALA A 71 0.40 -1.81 -19.80
C ALA A 71 1.44 -1.96 -20.92
N LEU A 72 2.03 -3.14 -21.03
CA LEU A 72 3.00 -3.44 -22.08
C LEU A 72 2.33 -3.88 -23.39
N ASP A 73 1.07 -4.31 -23.29
CA ASP A 73 0.26 -4.81 -24.40
C ASP A 73 -0.74 -3.75 -24.93
N GLY A 74 -0.56 -2.48 -24.56
CA GLY A 74 -1.39 -1.36 -25.01
C GLY A 74 -2.34 -0.85 -23.94
N ASP A 75 -3.48 -1.50 -23.71
CA ASP A 75 -4.58 -0.94 -22.89
C ASP A 75 -4.60 -1.49 -21.46
N ILE A 76 -4.52 -0.61 -20.44
CA ILE A 76 -4.55 -0.99 -19.02
C ILE A 76 -5.95 -1.45 -18.57
N GLY A 77 -7.00 -1.17 -19.34
CA GLY A 77 -8.34 -1.71 -19.17
C GLY A 77 -8.51 -3.17 -19.61
N THR A 78 -7.49 -3.78 -20.22
CA THR A 78 -7.52 -5.15 -20.77
C THR A 78 -6.56 -6.11 -20.07
N SER A 79 -6.76 -7.41 -20.24
CA SER A 79 -5.83 -8.41 -19.68
C SER A 79 -4.48 -8.30 -20.37
N GLY A 80 -3.39 -8.30 -19.61
CA GLY A 80 -2.04 -8.20 -20.18
C GLY A 80 -0.95 -8.00 -19.16
N TRP A 81 0.28 -7.88 -19.65
CA TRP A 81 1.46 -7.63 -18.84
C TRP A 81 1.54 -6.16 -18.44
N ILE A 82 1.96 -5.94 -17.20
CA ILE A 82 2.15 -4.62 -16.60
C ILE A 82 3.55 -4.48 -16.00
N VAL A 83 4.13 -3.29 -16.14
CA VAL A 83 5.28 -2.85 -15.35
C VAL A 83 4.81 -1.78 -14.40
N THR A 84 5.25 -1.89 -13.15
CA THR A 84 4.98 -0.89 -12.13
C THR A 84 6.28 -0.45 -11.49
N ALA A 85 6.43 0.85 -11.28
CA ALA A 85 7.49 1.36 -10.42
C ALA A 85 6.93 2.44 -9.51
N ASP A 86 7.47 2.49 -8.30
CA ASP A 86 7.13 3.52 -7.32
C ASP A 86 8.37 4.00 -6.59
N LEU A 87 8.22 5.19 -6.01
CA LEU A 87 9.15 5.74 -5.05
C LEU A 87 8.37 6.47 -3.98
N GLY A 88 8.93 6.50 -2.78
CA GLY A 88 8.32 7.20 -1.67
C GLY A 88 9.32 7.64 -0.64
N TYR A 89 8.88 8.60 0.15
CA TYR A 89 9.62 9.12 1.29
C TYR A 89 8.68 9.20 2.49
N SER A 90 9.20 8.85 3.66
CA SER A 90 8.48 9.04 4.91
C SER A 90 9.40 9.59 5.99
N HIS A 91 8.82 10.43 6.85
CA HIS A 91 9.47 10.94 8.04
C HIS A 91 8.61 10.64 9.26
N SER A 92 9.22 10.09 10.29
CA SER A 92 8.53 9.78 11.53
C SER A 92 9.28 10.33 12.75
N LYS A 93 8.52 10.85 13.72
CA LYS A 93 9.06 11.37 14.99
C LYS A 93 8.31 10.77 16.18
N TYR A 94 8.97 9.88 16.90
CA TYR A 94 8.48 9.22 18.12
C TYR A 94 9.14 9.75 19.40
N VAL A 95 8.75 9.16 20.55
CA VAL A 95 9.30 9.51 21.88
C VAL A 95 10.81 9.35 21.91
N SER A 96 11.30 8.27 21.31
CA SER A 96 12.65 7.76 21.48
C SER A 96 13.40 7.59 20.16
N SER A 97 12.73 7.83 19.02
CA SER A 97 13.32 7.67 17.70
C SER A 97 12.78 8.70 16.72
N LYS A 98 13.59 9.06 15.74
CA LYS A 98 13.15 9.66 14.48
C LYS A 98 13.60 8.74 13.36
N SER A 99 12.80 8.61 12.32
CA SER A 99 13.23 7.91 11.10
C SER A 99 12.97 8.75 9.87
N ASP A 100 13.91 8.69 8.94
CA ASP A 100 13.77 9.15 7.57
C ASP A 100 13.91 7.93 6.67
N SER A 101 12.85 7.58 5.93
CA SER A 101 12.86 6.44 5.04
C SER A 101 12.62 6.85 3.60
N PHE A 102 13.43 6.33 2.69
CA PHE A 102 13.20 6.36 1.26
C PHE A 102 12.96 4.93 0.77
N TYR A 103 12.04 4.74 -0.16
CA TYR A 103 11.85 3.46 -0.82
C TYR A 103 11.60 3.63 -2.31
N THR A 104 11.90 2.58 -3.06
CA THR A 104 11.53 2.47 -4.47
C THR A 104 11.36 1.01 -4.86
N SER A 105 10.42 0.74 -5.76
CA SER A 105 10.20 -0.60 -6.29
C SER A 105 10.12 -0.61 -7.81
N LEU A 106 10.46 -1.76 -8.40
CA LEU A 106 10.21 -2.07 -9.79
C LEU A 106 9.64 -3.49 -9.87
N LEU A 107 8.43 -3.59 -10.38
CA LEU A 107 7.60 -4.78 -10.39
C LEU A 107 7.18 -5.09 -11.83
N PHE A 108 7.14 -6.37 -12.14
CA PHE A 108 6.58 -6.90 -13.38
C PHE A 108 5.44 -7.85 -13.03
N GLY A 109 4.33 -7.73 -13.73
CA GLY A 109 3.12 -8.46 -13.38
C GLY A 109 2.19 -8.66 -14.54
N HIS A 110 1.09 -9.31 -14.23
CA HIS A 110 -0.01 -9.54 -15.16
C HIS A 110 -1.31 -9.12 -14.50
N GLN A 111 -2.19 -8.51 -15.29
CA GLN A 111 -3.57 -8.23 -14.90
C GLN A 111 -4.54 -9.07 -15.72
N TRP A 112 -5.55 -9.59 -15.06
CA TRP A 112 -6.65 -10.33 -15.65
C TRP A 112 -7.91 -9.50 -15.52
N GLN A 113 -8.48 -9.14 -16.65
CA GLN A 113 -9.68 -8.35 -16.76
C GLN A 113 -10.86 -9.26 -17.14
N SER A 114 -11.91 -9.20 -16.32
CA SER A 114 -13.22 -9.80 -16.55
C SER A 114 -14.27 -8.68 -16.68
N PRO A 115 -15.46 -8.93 -17.26
CA PRO A 115 -16.54 -7.95 -17.24
C PRO A 115 -16.87 -7.43 -15.83
N ASP A 116 -16.86 -8.32 -14.84
CA ASP A 116 -17.36 -8.00 -13.50
C ASP A 116 -16.28 -7.71 -12.47
N TYR A 117 -15.01 -8.03 -12.76
CA TYR A 117 -13.90 -7.84 -11.83
C TYR A 117 -12.56 -7.72 -12.55
N TYR A 118 -11.53 -7.29 -11.82
CA TYR A 118 -10.15 -7.47 -12.21
C TYR A 118 -9.36 -8.16 -11.11
N PHE A 119 -8.29 -8.83 -11.51
CA PHE A 119 -7.27 -9.37 -10.61
C PHE A 119 -5.89 -8.99 -11.17
N SER A 120 -4.93 -8.64 -10.33
CA SER A 120 -3.55 -8.36 -10.73
C SER A 120 -2.57 -9.05 -9.79
N LEU A 121 -1.43 -9.45 -10.34
CA LEU A 121 -0.32 -10.03 -9.60
C LEU A 121 0.98 -9.52 -10.20
N SER A 122 1.81 -8.90 -9.36
CA SER A 122 3.10 -8.32 -9.76
C SER A 122 4.18 -8.74 -8.78
N ALA A 123 5.38 -9.02 -9.27
CA ALA A 123 6.54 -9.32 -8.45
C ALA A 123 7.77 -8.58 -8.94
N GLY A 124 8.73 -8.32 -8.06
CA GLY A 124 9.94 -7.63 -8.46
C GLY A 124 10.83 -7.25 -7.30
N LEU A 125 11.55 -6.14 -7.46
CA LEU A 125 12.55 -5.67 -6.51
C LEU A 125 12.05 -4.47 -5.73
N LEU A 126 12.45 -4.42 -4.46
CA LEU A 126 12.22 -3.30 -3.56
C LEU A 126 13.55 -2.90 -2.94
N PHE A 127 13.80 -1.60 -2.92
CA PHE A 127 14.87 -0.97 -2.14
C PHE A 127 14.24 -0.09 -1.06
N ASN A 128 14.80 -0.17 0.15
CA ASN A 128 14.46 0.71 1.25
C ASN A 128 15.75 1.20 1.90
N SER A 129 15.85 2.50 2.09
CA SER A 129 16.88 3.16 2.89
C SER A 129 16.18 3.81 4.07
N ASN A 130 16.61 3.51 5.29
CA ASN A 130 16.01 4.08 6.49
C ASN A 130 17.12 4.57 7.44
N ASP A 131 17.11 5.85 7.77
CA ASP A 131 18.03 6.48 8.72
C ASP A 131 17.30 6.70 10.05
N GLU A 132 17.68 5.95 11.08
CA GLU A 132 17.11 6.08 12.42
C GLU A 132 18.00 6.90 13.36
N LYS A 133 17.37 7.74 14.18
CA LYS A 133 18.03 8.52 15.23
C LYS A 133 17.38 8.26 16.59
N PRO A 134 18.07 7.62 17.55
CA PRO A 134 19.45 7.13 17.47
C PRO A 134 19.58 5.94 16.51
N SER A 135 20.76 5.79 15.91
CA SER A 135 21.08 4.72 14.96
C SER A 135 21.29 3.38 15.64
N GLY A 136 21.33 2.31 14.84
CA GLY A 136 21.45 0.92 15.31
C GLY A 136 20.11 0.26 15.66
N GLY A 137 18.99 0.88 15.25
CA GLY A 137 17.69 0.22 15.24
C GLY A 137 17.67 -0.95 14.26
N LYS A 138 16.73 -1.87 14.43
CA LYS A 138 16.63 -3.07 13.58
C LYS A 138 16.26 -2.75 12.12
N THR A 139 15.55 -1.63 11.97
CA THR A 139 15.11 -1.06 10.70
C THR A 139 16.09 -0.04 10.15
N ASP A 140 17.21 0.23 10.82
CA ASP A 140 18.23 1.20 10.38
C ASP A 140 19.12 0.63 9.26
N GLY A 141 19.42 1.45 8.26
CA GLY A 141 20.24 1.13 7.11
C GLY A 141 19.48 0.82 5.81
N ASP A 142 20.24 0.34 4.83
CA ASP A 142 19.75 0.03 3.49
C ASP A 142 19.43 -1.46 3.34
N LYS A 143 18.30 -1.76 2.70
CA LYS A 143 17.89 -3.12 2.36
C LYS A 143 17.38 -3.20 0.92
N VAL A 144 17.74 -4.30 0.26
CA VAL A 144 17.20 -4.72 -1.03
C VAL A 144 16.52 -6.06 -0.84
N GLY A 145 15.35 -6.24 -1.43
CA GLY A 145 14.60 -7.48 -1.36
C GLY A 145 13.65 -7.67 -2.52
N GLY A 146 12.92 -8.79 -2.46
CA GLY A 146 11.83 -9.08 -3.37
C GLY A 146 10.51 -8.56 -2.82
N ALA A 147 9.61 -8.16 -3.72
CA ALA A 147 8.23 -7.81 -3.39
C ALA A 147 7.26 -8.58 -4.29
N LEU A 148 6.10 -8.92 -3.72
CA LEU A 148 4.94 -9.50 -4.41
C LEU A 148 3.73 -8.65 -4.05
N LEU A 149 2.98 -8.19 -5.05
CA LEU A 149 1.76 -7.40 -4.89
C LEU A 149 0.63 -8.11 -5.62
N TYR A 150 -0.56 -8.11 -5.02
CA TYR A 150 -1.78 -8.51 -5.70
C TYR A 150 -2.86 -7.45 -5.51
N GLY A 151 -3.77 -7.38 -6.48
CA GLY A 151 -4.96 -6.54 -6.44
C GLY A 151 -6.18 -7.29 -6.97
N PHE A 152 -7.34 -6.97 -6.42
CA PHE A 152 -8.63 -7.50 -6.83
C PHE A 152 -9.71 -6.45 -6.60
N GLU A 153 -10.61 -6.27 -7.56
CA GLU A 153 -11.79 -5.43 -7.38
C GLU A 153 -12.95 -5.88 -8.27
N THR A 154 -14.15 -5.85 -7.72
CA THR A 154 -15.41 -5.96 -8.48
C THR A 154 -15.78 -4.63 -9.14
N LYS A 155 -16.14 -4.65 -10.41
CA LYS A 155 -16.44 -3.47 -11.22
C LYS A 155 -17.92 -3.09 -11.20
N ALA A 156 -18.80 -4.08 -11.03
CA ALA A 156 -20.24 -3.95 -11.19
C ALA A 156 -20.85 -2.81 -10.34
N VAL A 157 -21.82 -2.12 -10.93
CA VAL A 157 -22.59 -1.03 -10.32
C VAL A 157 -23.95 -1.55 -9.87
N ASP A 158 -24.49 -0.96 -8.82
CA ASP A 158 -25.70 -1.40 -8.12
C ASP A 158 -25.60 -2.87 -7.68
N ALA A 159 -24.41 -3.24 -7.23
CA ALA A 159 -24.02 -4.61 -6.90
C ALA A 159 -23.18 -4.67 -5.63
N PHE A 160 -23.04 -5.89 -5.11
CA PHE A 160 -22.11 -6.17 -4.03
C PHE A 160 -20.68 -5.85 -4.46
N TYR A 161 -19.98 -5.08 -3.62
CA TYR A 161 -18.64 -4.59 -3.86
C TYR A 161 -17.64 -5.33 -3.00
N VAL A 162 -16.56 -5.78 -3.63
CA VAL A 162 -15.37 -6.30 -2.96
C VAL A 162 -14.14 -5.73 -3.62
N GLN A 163 -13.23 -5.21 -2.80
CA GLN A 163 -11.88 -4.85 -3.19
C GLN A 163 -10.90 -5.49 -2.21
N SER A 164 -9.81 -6.03 -2.70
CA SER A 164 -8.71 -6.47 -1.85
C SER A 164 -7.38 -6.22 -2.54
N TYR A 165 -6.41 -5.78 -1.77
CA TYR A 165 -5.04 -5.67 -2.21
C TYR A 165 -4.13 -6.10 -1.08
N GLY A 166 -2.99 -6.64 -1.44
CA GLY A 166 -2.02 -7.07 -0.46
C GLY A 166 -0.64 -7.17 -1.05
N SER A 167 0.33 -7.19 -0.15
CA SER A 167 1.71 -7.28 -0.52
C SER A 167 2.52 -8.08 0.47
N PHE A 168 3.57 -8.67 -0.05
CA PHE A 168 4.62 -9.33 0.71
C PHE A 168 5.95 -8.74 0.27
N SER A 169 6.84 -8.46 1.21
CA SER A 169 8.19 -8.00 0.94
C SER A 169 9.18 -8.74 1.82
N THR A 170 10.30 -9.18 1.24
CA THR A 170 11.42 -9.74 2.02
C THR A 170 12.22 -8.64 2.73
N VAL A 171 11.97 -7.37 2.43
CA VAL A 171 12.51 -6.25 3.20
C VAL A 171 11.71 -6.15 4.50
N TYR A 172 12.35 -6.49 5.61
CA TYR A 172 11.73 -6.61 6.95
C TYR A 172 10.63 -7.67 7.08
N ASP A 173 10.54 -8.59 6.12
CA ASP A 173 9.52 -9.66 6.06
C ASP A 173 8.09 -9.11 6.27
N GLN A 174 7.79 -8.03 5.55
CA GLN A 174 6.53 -7.30 5.66
C GLN A 174 5.41 -8.01 4.92
N VAL A 175 4.27 -8.13 5.59
CA VAL A 175 3.00 -8.58 5.03
C VAL A 175 1.98 -7.47 5.23
N TYR A 176 1.30 -7.10 4.15
CA TYR A 176 0.18 -6.16 4.19
C TYR A 176 -1.01 -6.76 3.46
N LEU A 177 -2.19 -6.56 4.02
CA LEU A 177 -3.46 -6.96 3.45
C LEU A 177 -4.49 -5.88 3.76
N HIS A 178 -5.25 -5.49 2.75
CA HIS A 178 -6.42 -4.66 2.92
C HIS A 178 -7.59 -5.26 2.13
N GLY A 179 -8.77 -5.15 2.72
CA GLY A 179 -10.01 -5.60 2.12
C GLY A 179 -11.15 -4.64 2.42
N LYS A 180 -11.96 -4.37 1.40
CA LYS A 180 -13.21 -3.63 1.49
C LYS A 180 -14.33 -4.54 1.01
N ALA A 181 -15.44 -4.54 1.74
CA ALA A 181 -16.65 -5.22 1.34
C ALA A 181 -17.85 -4.33 1.62
N GLY A 182 -18.77 -4.23 0.67
CA GLY A 182 -19.87 -3.29 0.75
C GLY A 182 -20.82 -3.35 -0.44
N TYR A 183 -21.40 -2.20 -0.75
CA TYR A 183 -22.28 -2.05 -1.91
C TYR A 183 -21.83 -0.86 -2.75
N LYS A 184 -21.74 -1.07 -4.06
CA LYS A 184 -21.39 -0.03 -5.03
C LYS A 184 -22.65 0.38 -5.77
N THR A 185 -22.96 1.67 -5.71
CA THR A 185 -23.98 2.32 -6.55
C THR A 185 -23.30 3.09 -7.67
N ALA A 186 -24.08 3.72 -8.54
CA ALA A 186 -23.53 4.59 -9.60
C ALA A 186 -22.72 5.79 -9.06
N THR A 187 -22.98 6.22 -7.81
CA THR A 187 -22.42 7.47 -7.26
C THR A 187 -21.58 7.24 -5.99
N PHE A 188 -21.92 6.23 -5.21
CA PHE A 188 -21.32 5.97 -3.90
C PHE A 188 -20.94 4.50 -3.77
N THR A 189 -19.83 4.25 -3.09
CA THR A 189 -19.49 2.93 -2.56
C THR A 189 -19.38 3.06 -1.06
N TYR A 190 -20.06 2.19 -0.32
CA TYR A 190 -20.04 2.23 1.14
C TYR A 190 -19.97 0.82 1.71
N GLY A 191 -19.36 0.67 2.88
CA GLY A 191 -19.20 -0.64 3.50
C GLY A 191 -18.25 -0.67 4.68
N ALA A 192 -17.66 -1.84 4.89
CA ALA A 192 -16.66 -2.09 5.92
C ALA A 192 -15.31 -2.36 5.29
N GLU A 193 -14.26 -1.87 5.93
CA GLU A 193 -12.87 -2.11 5.55
C GLU A 193 -12.08 -2.76 6.68
N TYR A 194 -11.10 -3.54 6.29
CA TYR A 194 -10.17 -4.20 7.20
C TYR A 194 -8.76 -4.13 6.65
N THR A 195 -7.82 -3.73 7.49
CA THR A 195 -6.40 -3.75 7.21
C THR A 195 -5.69 -4.66 8.20
N PHE A 196 -4.80 -5.49 7.67
CA PHE A 196 -3.83 -6.27 8.41
C PHE A 196 -2.43 -5.90 7.94
N TYR A 197 -1.54 -5.70 8.90
CA TYR A 197 -0.13 -5.44 8.66
C TYR A 197 0.70 -6.23 9.66
N ASP A 198 1.76 -6.88 9.21
CA ASP A 198 2.71 -7.58 10.04
C ASP A 198 4.12 -7.44 9.47
N ASP A 199 5.12 -7.44 10.33
CA ASP A 199 6.53 -7.44 9.94
C ASP A 199 7.36 -8.13 11.02
N ASN A 200 8.59 -8.51 10.69
CA ASN A 200 9.42 -9.27 11.63
C ASN A 200 9.88 -8.49 12.88
N ASP A 201 9.66 -7.17 12.90
CA ASP A 201 10.21 -6.28 13.91
C ASP A 201 9.14 -5.54 14.74
N SER A 202 7.86 -5.76 14.43
CA SER A 202 6.70 -5.16 15.05
C SER A 202 5.68 -6.21 15.50
N LYS A 203 4.55 -5.73 16.03
CA LYS A 203 3.42 -6.60 16.31
C LYS A 203 2.42 -6.46 15.16
N PRO A 204 1.69 -7.55 14.84
CA PRO A 204 0.59 -7.47 13.91
C PRO A 204 -0.36 -6.33 14.28
N THR A 205 -0.61 -5.47 13.29
CA THR A 205 -1.53 -4.34 13.39
C THR A 205 -2.79 -4.67 12.61
N HIS A 206 -3.92 -4.50 13.28
CA HIS A 206 -5.24 -4.70 12.71
C HIS A 206 -6.00 -3.39 12.78
N GLN A 207 -6.64 -2.99 11.69
CA GLN A 207 -7.53 -1.85 11.63
C GLN A 207 -8.85 -2.28 11.03
N ILE A 208 -9.94 -1.83 11.63
CA ILE A 208 -11.29 -2.00 11.11
C ILE A 208 -11.86 -0.60 10.91
N GLY A 209 -12.49 -0.38 9.78
CA GLY A 209 -13.07 0.90 9.41
C GLY A 209 -14.38 0.72 8.66
N ALA A 210 -14.93 1.87 8.27
CA ALA A 210 -16.04 1.97 7.34
C ALA A 210 -15.69 3.06 6.32
N PHE A 211 -16.19 2.91 5.10
CA PHE A 211 -16.01 3.86 4.00
C PHE A 211 -17.35 4.15 3.34
#